data_AF-A0A9X1KNH7-F1
#
_entry.id   AF-A0A9X1KNH7-F1
#
_cell.length_a   1.000
_cell.length_b   1.000
_cell.length_c   1.000
_cell.angle_alpha   90.00
_cell.angle_beta   90.00
_cell.angle_gamma   90.00
#
_symmetry.space_group_name_H-M   'P 1'
#
loop_
_entity.id
_entity.type
_entity.pdbx_description
1 polymer ?
#
loop_
_entity_poly.entity_id
_entity_poly.type
_entity_poly.pdbx_seq_one_letter_code
_entity_poly.pdbx_strand_id
1 'polypeptide(L)'
;MKKICILAFATVLLVSCNAKNNKEEGKTVLMDTMVGNENEGNIVENIKVFEGTLPCADCEGIETILKIDVIDNKFQLSSTYKGKQPKKNFVEKGKINTERGLESDPDGTIFILNWDKPEKDQVYYGYYSKNPEKLYLLDRNKKVIKSKLDYFLELNE
;
A
#
# COMPACT_ATOMS: atom_id res chain seq x y z
N MET A 1 -50.30 -36.42 2.63
CA MET A 1 -51.56 -36.64 3.38
C MET A 1 -51.19 -36.76 4.86
N LYS A 2 -51.76 -36.08 5.86
CA LYS A 2 -52.81 -35.04 6.01
C LYS A 2 -52.20 -33.93 6.91
N LYS A 3 -52.32 -32.64 6.57
CA LYS A 3 -53.36 -31.70 7.07
C LYS A 3 -53.54 -31.67 8.60
N ILE A 4 -53.14 -30.56 9.25
CA ILE A 4 -53.92 -29.67 10.16
C ILE A 4 -52.92 -28.78 10.91
N CYS A 5 -52.89 -27.43 10.84
CA CYS A 5 -53.88 -26.34 10.85
C CYS A 5 -54.11 -25.73 12.25
N ILE A 6 -54.41 -24.41 12.26
CA ILE A 6 -54.89 -23.56 13.39
C ILE A 6 -53.79 -23.26 14.45
N LEU A 7 -53.48 -22.01 14.84
CA LEU A 7 -54.02 -20.68 14.44
C LEU A 7 -52.92 -19.57 14.44
N ALA A 8 -53.30 -18.39 13.94
CA ALA A 8 -52.59 -17.11 13.93
C ALA A 8 -52.79 -16.27 15.21
N PHE A 9 -51.91 -15.28 15.42
CA PHE A 9 -52.31 -13.99 16.00
C PHE A 9 -51.58 -12.85 15.26
N ALA A 10 -52.30 -11.82 14.87
CA ALA A 10 -51.79 -10.68 14.12
C ALA A 10 -52.04 -9.39 14.89
N THR A 11 -51.01 -8.55 15.01
CA THR A 11 -51.15 -7.14 15.39
C THR A 11 -50.16 -6.29 14.58
N VAL A 12 -50.68 -5.24 13.94
CA VAL A 12 -49.94 -4.27 13.14
C VAL A 12 -50.21 -2.89 13.72
N LEU A 13 -49.17 -2.17 14.16
CA LEU A 13 -49.07 -0.70 14.31
C LEU A 13 -47.55 -0.39 14.23
N LEU A 14 -46.96 0.26 13.22
CA LEU A 14 -47.11 1.64 12.70
C LEU A 14 -46.49 2.75 13.59
N VAL A 15 -45.88 3.76 12.92
CA VAL A 15 -45.46 5.10 13.42
C VAL A 15 -44.15 5.12 14.25
N SER A 16 -43.14 5.99 14.04
CA SER A 16 -42.79 6.95 12.96
C SER A 16 -41.28 7.26 12.99
N CYS A 17 -40.72 7.72 11.87
CA CYS A 17 -39.47 8.49 11.85
C CYS A 17 -39.53 9.72 12.75
N ASN A 18 -38.38 10.14 13.28
CA ASN A 18 -38.21 11.46 13.88
C ASN A 18 -36.90 12.09 13.37
N ALA A 19 -36.95 12.61 12.14
CA ALA A 19 -35.93 13.54 11.66
C ALA A 19 -36.31 14.93 12.20
N LYS A 20 -35.46 15.52 13.06
CA LYS A 20 -35.70 16.86 13.58
C LYS A 20 -34.51 17.77 13.30
N ASN A 21 -34.59 18.41 12.14
CA ASN A 21 -33.73 19.53 11.77
C ASN A 21 -34.42 20.82 12.23
N ASN A 22 -33.67 21.69 12.90
CA ASN A 22 -33.90 23.14 13.08
C ASN A 22 -32.48 23.72 13.09
N LYS A 23 -32.01 24.61 12.20
CA LYS A 23 -32.51 25.97 11.86
C LYS A 23 -32.71 26.79 13.13
N GLU A 24 -32.13 27.98 13.30
CA GLU A 24 -31.86 29.09 12.35
C GLU A 24 -30.39 29.60 12.53
N GLU A 25 -29.64 30.03 11.51
CA GLU A 25 -29.72 31.31 10.75
C GLU A 25 -29.55 32.57 11.65
N GLY A 26 -28.61 33.50 11.44
CA GLY A 26 -27.43 33.51 10.57
C GLY A 26 -26.68 34.87 10.50
N LYS A 27 -25.55 34.88 9.76
CA LYS A 27 -24.95 36.02 9.01
C LYS A 27 -24.44 37.28 9.76
N THR A 28 -23.10 37.41 9.82
CA THR A 28 -22.35 38.49 9.11
C THR A 28 -20.88 38.10 8.88
N VAL A 29 -20.24 38.74 7.90
CA VAL A 29 -18.91 38.39 7.35
C VAL A 29 -17.81 39.21 8.02
N LEU A 30 -16.73 38.54 8.43
CA LEU A 30 -15.37 39.08 8.32
C LEU A 30 -14.43 37.97 7.83
N MET A 31 -13.52 38.35 6.94
CA MET A 31 -12.58 37.47 6.27
C MET A 31 -11.23 37.61 6.97
N ASP A 32 -10.82 36.59 7.74
CA ASP A 32 -9.40 36.32 7.93
C ASP A 32 -9.11 34.83 8.16
N THR A 33 -8.16 34.35 7.39
CA THR A 33 -7.30 33.16 7.51
C THR A 33 -7.60 32.18 8.66
N MET A 34 -8.30 31.08 8.36
CA MET A 34 -8.12 29.82 9.08
C MET A 34 -7.18 28.90 8.29
N VAL A 35 -5.91 28.87 8.70
CA VAL A 35 -4.96 27.82 8.28
C VAL A 35 -5.55 26.48 8.72
N GLY A 36 -5.85 25.63 7.74
CA GLY A 36 -6.52 24.36 7.96
C GLY A 36 -5.56 23.29 8.49
N ASN A 37 -5.37 23.25 9.81
CA ASN A 37 -4.94 22.07 10.58
C ASN A 37 -3.94 21.13 9.87
N GLU A 38 -2.81 21.67 9.43
CA GLU A 38 -1.66 20.86 9.06
C GLU A 38 -0.94 20.43 10.35
N ASN A 39 -1.09 19.14 10.69
CA ASN A 39 -0.32 18.49 11.74
C ASN A 39 1.12 18.30 11.23
N GLU A 40 1.86 19.41 11.08
CA GLU A 40 3.30 19.41 10.91
C GLU A 40 3.96 18.99 12.23
N GLY A 41 4.01 17.68 12.46
CA GLY A 41 4.63 17.08 13.62
C GLY A 41 4.43 15.58 13.67
N ASN A 42 5.53 14.83 13.50
CA ASN A 42 5.63 13.35 13.55
C ASN A 42 5.38 12.57 12.25
N ILE A 43 6.07 12.98 11.20
CA ILE A 43 6.66 12.13 10.15
C ILE A 43 8.03 12.77 9.89
N VAL A 44 9.19 12.12 9.90
CA VAL A 44 9.57 10.87 9.21
C VAL A 44 10.75 10.19 9.96
N GLU A 45 10.49 9.10 10.70
CA GLU A 45 11.57 8.18 11.16
C GLU A 45 11.33 6.71 10.76
N ASN A 46 10.11 6.37 10.31
CA ASN A 46 9.71 4.99 10.01
C ASN A 46 9.47 4.71 8.50
N ILE A 47 9.65 5.71 7.63
CA ILE A 47 9.53 5.53 6.18
C ILE A 47 10.92 5.22 5.63
N LYS A 48 11.09 4.07 4.99
CA LYS A 48 12.32 3.71 4.27
C LYS A 48 12.14 3.99 2.78
N VAL A 49 13.16 4.57 2.15
CA VAL A 49 13.18 4.82 0.71
C VAL A 49 14.31 4.01 0.09
N PHE A 50 13.99 3.10 -0.83
CA PHE A 50 14.98 2.30 -1.55
C PHE A 50 14.99 2.69 -3.02
N GLU A 51 16.16 2.88 -3.60
CA GLU A 51 16.33 3.37 -4.98
C GLU A 51 17.30 2.51 -5.80
N GLY A 52 17.14 2.47 -7.12
CA GLY A 52 18.02 1.72 -8.00
C GLY A 52 17.57 1.73 -9.46
N THR A 53 18.39 1.19 -10.36
CA THR A 53 17.99 0.89 -11.74
C THR A 53 17.84 -0.62 -11.90
N LEU A 54 16.61 -1.11 -11.97
CA LEU A 54 16.35 -2.52 -12.21
C LEU A 54 16.51 -2.88 -13.71
N PRO A 55 16.91 -4.11 -14.05
CA PRO A 55 17.08 -4.55 -15.43
C PRO A 55 15.78 -4.51 -16.23
N CYS A 56 15.90 -4.17 -17.52
CA CYS A 56 14.78 -4.06 -18.45
C CYS A 56 15.06 -4.90 -19.70
N ALA A 57 14.06 -5.62 -20.22
CA ALA A 57 14.23 -6.53 -21.36
C ALA A 57 14.34 -5.77 -22.70
N ASP A 58 13.68 -4.63 -22.83
CA ASP A 58 13.53 -3.84 -24.05
C ASP A 58 13.80 -2.34 -23.83
N CYS A 59 14.61 -2.02 -22.81
CA CYS A 59 14.98 -0.64 -22.48
C CYS A 59 16.28 -0.57 -21.66
N GLU A 60 16.79 0.65 -21.44
CA GLU A 60 18.08 0.90 -20.76
C GLU A 60 18.05 0.59 -19.24
N GLY A 61 16.87 0.31 -18.68
CA GLY A 61 16.65 0.03 -17.27
C GLY A 61 15.42 0.74 -16.71
N ILE A 62 14.98 0.33 -15.54
CA ILE A 62 13.84 0.89 -14.81
C ILE A 62 14.36 1.61 -13.58
N GLU A 63 14.44 2.95 -13.64
CA GLU A 63 14.66 3.79 -12.45
C GLU A 63 13.49 3.56 -11.48
N THR A 64 13.81 2.96 -10.34
CA THR A 64 12.84 2.42 -9.39
C THR A 64 13.06 3.06 -8.03
N ILE A 65 11.99 3.61 -7.45
CA ILE A 65 11.99 4.19 -6.10
C ILE A 65 10.86 3.53 -5.32
N LEU A 66 11.19 2.78 -4.27
CA LEU A 66 10.24 2.10 -3.40
C LEU A 66 10.25 2.75 -2.01
N LYS A 67 9.18 3.47 -1.69
CA LYS A 67 8.92 3.99 -0.34
C LYS A 67 8.09 2.98 0.43
N ILE A 68 8.55 2.59 1.62
CA ILE A 68 7.90 1.63 2.50
C ILE A 68 7.56 2.32 3.82
N ASP A 69 6.29 2.35 4.17
CA ASP A 69 5.80 2.77 5.49
C ASP A 69 5.33 1.54 6.25
N VAL A 70 6.13 1.14 7.25
CA VAL A 70 5.88 -0.05 8.08
C VAL A 70 4.86 0.19 9.19
N ILE A 71 4.59 1.45 9.56
CA ILE A 71 3.60 1.79 10.59
C ILE A 71 2.20 1.73 9.97
N ASP A 72 2.03 2.39 8.83
CA ASP A 72 0.78 2.43 8.08
C ASP A 72 0.52 1.16 7.25
N ASN A 73 1.52 0.26 7.14
CA ASN A 73 1.52 -0.90 6.25
C ASN A 73 1.21 -0.52 4.79
N LYS A 74 1.90 0.50 4.26
CA LYS A 74 1.72 1.04 2.91
C LYS A 74 3.04 1.06 2.14
N PHE A 75 2.94 1.11 0.81
CA PHE A 75 4.07 1.45 -0.06
C PHE A 75 3.67 2.44 -1.15
N GLN A 76 4.68 3.10 -1.70
CA GLN A 76 4.63 3.75 -3.00
C GLN A 76 5.81 3.26 -3.85
N LEU A 77 5.52 2.69 -5.01
CA LEU A 77 6.52 2.24 -5.99
C LEU A 77 6.46 3.14 -7.22
N SER A 78 7.52 3.90 -7.46
CA SER A 78 7.70 4.68 -8.70
C SER A 78 8.59 3.88 -9.66
N SER A 79 8.23 3.81 -10.94
CA SER A 79 8.98 3.11 -11.98
C SER A 79 9.06 3.96 -13.25
N THR A 80 10.28 4.32 -13.63
CA THR A 80 10.58 5.15 -14.81
C THR A 80 11.41 4.37 -15.82
N TYR A 81 10.83 4.13 -17.00
CA TYR A 81 11.47 3.33 -18.05
C TYR A 81 12.42 4.21 -18.87
N LYS A 82 13.74 3.96 -18.78
CA LYS A 82 14.79 4.68 -19.52
C LYS A 82 14.84 4.27 -20.99
N GLY A 83 15.40 5.09 -21.86
CA GLY A 83 15.50 4.84 -23.31
C GLY A 83 14.18 4.81 -24.11
N LYS A 84 13.00 4.87 -23.45
CA LYS A 84 11.69 4.93 -24.14
C LYS A 84 11.15 6.36 -24.21
N GLN A 85 10.64 6.73 -25.39
CA GLN A 85 9.95 8.00 -25.61
C GLN A 85 8.46 7.76 -25.96
N PRO A 86 7.52 8.52 -25.39
CA PRO A 86 7.70 9.52 -24.33
C PRO A 86 8.16 8.88 -23.01
N LYS A 87 8.94 9.61 -22.19
CA LYS A 87 9.42 9.15 -20.88
C LYS A 87 8.22 8.70 -20.03
N LYS A 88 8.15 7.42 -19.71
CA LYS A 88 6.99 6.80 -19.04
C LYS A 88 7.31 6.52 -17.58
N ASN A 89 6.71 7.30 -16.70
CA ASN A 89 6.73 7.11 -15.25
C ASN A 89 5.39 6.52 -14.80
N PHE A 90 5.44 5.50 -13.96
CA PHE A 90 4.29 4.93 -13.28
C PHE A 90 4.49 5.04 -11.78
N VAL A 91 3.44 5.39 -11.05
CA VAL A 91 3.41 5.38 -9.59
C VAL A 91 2.30 4.46 -9.14
N GLU A 92 2.69 3.38 -8.46
CA GLU A 92 1.78 2.46 -7.78
C GLU A 92 1.76 2.76 -6.28
N LYS A 93 0.59 2.57 -5.66
CA LYS A 93 0.39 2.68 -4.21
C LYS A 93 -0.47 1.52 -3.75
N GLY A 94 -0.10 0.89 -2.65
CA GLY A 94 -0.83 -0.23 -2.10
C GLY A 94 -0.45 -0.52 -0.65
N LYS A 95 -0.89 -1.66 -0.15
CA LYS A 95 -0.54 -2.14 1.20
C LYS A 95 0.66 -3.07 1.15
N ILE A 96 1.39 -3.17 2.25
CA ILE A 96 2.40 -4.20 2.47
C ILE A 96 1.96 -5.17 3.56
N ASN A 97 2.48 -6.38 3.50
CA ASN A 97 2.66 -7.26 4.66
C ASN A 97 4.14 -7.67 4.72
N THR A 98 4.60 -8.21 5.85
CA THR A 98 5.96 -8.74 6.00
C THR A 98 5.98 -10.21 6.41
N GLU A 99 7.00 -10.92 5.96
CA GLU A 99 7.35 -12.28 6.38
C GLU A 99 8.81 -12.30 6.88
N ARG A 100 9.11 -13.20 7.83
CA ARG A 100 10.47 -13.44 8.34
C ARG A 100 11.16 -14.55 7.55
N GLY A 101 12.46 -14.40 7.38
CA GLY A 101 13.33 -15.31 6.64
C GLY A 101 13.61 -14.86 5.20
N LEU A 102 14.83 -15.10 4.71
CA LEU A 102 15.22 -14.97 3.31
C LEU A 102 16.32 -16.00 2.96
N GLU A 103 16.04 -16.91 2.03
CA GLU A 103 16.89 -18.08 1.72
C GLU A 103 17.34 -18.85 2.99
N SER A 104 18.62 -18.76 3.37
CA SER A 104 19.20 -19.41 4.56
C SER A 104 19.29 -18.51 5.79
N ASP A 105 18.84 -17.26 5.69
CA ASP A 105 18.85 -16.28 6.77
C ASP A 105 17.48 -16.23 7.44
N PRO A 106 17.29 -16.84 8.64
CA PRO A 106 16.00 -16.81 9.34
C PRO A 106 15.61 -15.40 9.79
N ASP A 107 16.58 -14.49 9.88
CA ASP A 107 16.38 -13.12 10.33
C ASP A 107 16.25 -12.10 9.19
N GLY A 108 16.25 -12.57 7.93
CA GLY A 108 15.85 -11.77 6.78
C GLY A 108 14.38 -11.31 6.86
N THR A 109 14.02 -10.34 6.03
CA THR A 109 12.64 -9.84 5.94
C THR A 109 12.22 -9.79 4.49
N ILE A 110 11.02 -10.29 4.20
CA ILE A 110 10.36 -10.18 2.90
C ILE A 110 9.19 -9.20 3.03
N PHE A 111 9.16 -8.19 2.17
CA PHE A 111 8.01 -7.31 1.96
C PHE A 111 7.14 -7.87 0.82
N ILE A 112 5.85 -7.98 1.10
CA ILE A 112 4.82 -8.39 0.14
C ILE A 112 4.01 -7.15 -0.23
N LEU A 113 4.31 -6.56 -1.38
CA LEU A 113 3.54 -5.45 -1.94
C LEU A 113 2.23 -6.01 -2.50
N ASN A 114 1.14 -5.26 -2.30
CA ASN A 114 -0.22 -5.65 -2.70
C ASN A 114 -0.70 -6.97 -2.07
N TRP A 115 -0.32 -7.26 -0.82
CA TRP A 115 -0.68 -8.50 -0.13
C TRP A 115 -2.19 -8.79 -0.05
N ASP A 116 -3.03 -7.75 -0.15
CA ASP A 116 -4.50 -7.85 -0.18
C ASP A 116 -5.08 -8.07 -1.60
N LYS A 117 -4.21 -8.35 -2.58
CA LYS A 117 -4.53 -8.71 -3.97
C LYS A 117 -4.17 -10.17 -4.27
N PRO A 118 -4.71 -10.76 -5.35
CA PRO A 118 -4.30 -12.09 -5.81
C PRO A 118 -2.79 -12.18 -6.02
N GLU A 119 -2.20 -13.33 -5.72
CA GLU A 119 -0.74 -13.59 -5.76
C GLU A 119 -0.06 -13.15 -7.07
N LYS A 120 -0.76 -13.28 -8.21
CA LYS A 120 -0.28 -12.83 -9.53
C LYS A 120 -0.02 -11.31 -9.64
N ASP A 121 -0.62 -10.52 -8.76
CA ASP A 121 -0.58 -9.06 -8.71
C ASP A 121 0.30 -8.56 -7.53
N GLN A 122 0.92 -9.48 -6.78
CA GLN A 122 1.86 -9.19 -5.69
C GLN A 122 3.29 -9.04 -6.23
N VAL A 123 4.09 -8.22 -5.54
CA VAL A 123 5.53 -8.08 -5.80
C VAL A 123 6.29 -8.32 -4.51
N TYR A 124 7.37 -9.09 -4.60
CA TYR A 124 8.15 -9.53 -3.45
C TYR A 124 9.52 -8.85 -3.47
N TYR A 125 9.85 -8.16 -2.38
CA TYR A 125 11.18 -7.63 -2.12
C TYR A 125 11.70 -8.21 -0.80
N GLY A 126 13.01 -8.35 -0.63
CA GLY A 126 13.55 -8.79 0.66
C GLY A 126 14.99 -8.37 0.91
N TYR A 127 15.36 -8.24 2.18
CA TYR A 127 16.73 -7.97 2.61
C TYR A 127 17.23 -9.07 3.55
N TYR A 128 18.55 -9.26 3.58
CA TYR A 128 19.23 -10.10 4.56
C TYR A 128 19.45 -9.30 5.86
N SER A 129 19.31 -9.93 7.02
CA SER A 129 19.52 -9.33 8.34
C SER A 129 20.85 -8.57 8.46
N LYS A 130 21.90 -9.10 7.83
CA LYS A 130 23.26 -8.55 7.82
C LYS A 130 23.47 -7.39 6.84
N ASN A 131 22.51 -7.10 5.97
CA ASN A 131 22.54 -5.99 5.03
C ASN A 131 21.12 -5.48 4.77
N PRO A 132 20.52 -4.74 5.73
CA PRO A 132 19.15 -4.23 5.63
C PRO A 132 19.02 -3.04 4.67
N GLU A 133 20.13 -2.45 4.23
CA GLU A 133 20.19 -1.38 3.23
C GLU A 133 19.97 -1.91 1.81
N LYS A 134 20.29 -3.17 1.54
CA LYS A 134 20.19 -3.77 0.20
C LYS A 134 18.93 -4.63 0.05
N LEU A 135 17.97 -4.11 -0.72
CA LEU A 135 16.64 -4.69 -0.91
C LEU A 135 16.53 -5.37 -2.28
N TYR A 136 16.57 -6.71 -2.28
CA TYR A 136 16.52 -7.53 -3.49
C TYR A 136 15.08 -7.66 -4.01
N LEU A 137 14.88 -7.56 -5.32
CA LEU A 137 13.67 -8.03 -5.98
C LEU A 137 13.71 -9.57 -6.02
N LEU A 138 12.62 -10.20 -5.59
CA LEU A 138 12.50 -11.66 -5.51
C LEU A 138 11.65 -12.22 -6.65
N ASP A 139 11.82 -13.51 -6.95
CA ASP A 139 10.95 -14.23 -7.87
C ASP A 139 9.57 -14.51 -7.25
N ARG A 140 8.66 -15.11 -8.04
CA ARG A 140 7.31 -15.49 -7.55
C ARG A 140 7.32 -16.53 -6.42
N ASN A 141 8.44 -17.22 -6.20
CA ASN A 141 8.63 -18.16 -5.10
C ASN A 141 9.33 -17.52 -3.89
N LYS A 142 9.44 -16.18 -3.87
CA LYS A 142 10.14 -15.37 -2.85
C LYS A 142 11.63 -15.71 -2.71
N LYS A 143 12.29 -16.12 -3.80
CA LYS A 143 13.75 -16.40 -3.84
C LYS A 143 14.50 -15.26 -4.51
N VAL A 144 15.77 -15.07 -4.15
CA VAL A 144 16.61 -14.05 -4.79
C VAL A 144 16.87 -14.42 -6.26
N ILE A 145 16.69 -13.48 -7.17
CA ILE A 145 16.87 -13.70 -8.61
C ILE A 145 18.37 -13.91 -8.91
N LYS A 146 18.74 -15.15 -9.26
CA LYS A 146 20.13 -15.53 -9.56
C LYS A 146 20.46 -15.21 -11.02
N SER A 147 21.02 -14.01 -11.24
CA SER A 147 21.38 -13.48 -12.56
C SER A 147 22.77 -12.82 -12.54
N LYS A 148 23.28 -12.44 -13.72
CA LYS A 148 24.43 -11.53 -13.87
C LYS A 148 24.05 -10.04 -13.79
N LEU A 149 22.75 -9.74 -13.69
CA LEU A 149 22.19 -8.39 -13.66
C LEU A 149 21.68 -8.07 -12.25
N ASP A 150 21.72 -6.80 -11.88
CA ASP A 150 21.47 -6.32 -10.52
C ASP A 150 19.97 -6.17 -10.22
N TYR A 151 19.37 -7.18 -9.60
CA TYR A 151 17.97 -7.15 -9.15
C TYR A 151 17.83 -6.69 -7.70
N PHE A 152 18.34 -5.49 -7.38
CA PHE A 152 18.20 -4.89 -6.05
C PHE A 152 18.05 -3.37 -6.12
N LEU A 153 17.57 -2.82 -5.00
CA LEU A 153 17.53 -1.41 -4.66
C LEU A 153 18.39 -1.20 -3.41
N GLU A 154 18.88 0.02 -3.18
CA GLU A 154 19.69 0.39 -2.02
C GLU A 154 18.99 1.50 -1.23
N LEU A 155 19.12 1.50 0.09
CA LEU A 155 18.50 2.49 0.98
C LEU A 155 19.09 3.87 0.67
N ASN A 156 18.22 4.84 0.42
CA ASN A 156 18.57 6.24 0.27
C ASN A 156 18.42 6.90 1.64
N GLU A 157 19.54 7.44 2.18
CA GLU A 157 19.63 8.09 3.50
C GLU A 157 19.12 9.54 3.49
#